data_AF-A0A527GJT5-F1
#
_entry.id   AF-A0A527GJT5-F1
#
_cell.length_a   1.000
_cell.length_b   1.000
_cell.length_c   1.000
_cell.angle_alpha   90.00
_cell.angle_beta   90.00
_cell.angle_gamma   90.00
#
_symmetry.space_group_name_H-M   'P 1'
#
loop_
_entity.id
_entity.type
_entity.pdbx_description
1 polymer ?
#
loop_
_entity_poly.entity_id
_entity_poly.type
_entity_poly.pdbx_seq_one_letter_code
_entity_poly.pdbx_strand_id
1 'polypeptide(L)' 'MTSKVWFITGSSKGFGRVWAEAALARGDSVAATARDAGTLADLVEKYGDR' A
#
# COMPACT_ATOMS: atom_id res chain seq x y z
N MET A 1 -9.34 -17.90 -2.64
CA MET A 1 -8.63 -17.15 -3.69
C MET A 1 -7.26 -16.78 -3.16
N THR A 2 -6.20 -16.88 -3.96
CA THR A 2 -4.83 -16.49 -3.57
C THR A 2 -4.71 -14.98 -3.50
N SER A 3 -4.16 -14.44 -2.40
CA SER A 3 -3.83 -13.02 -2.29
C SER A 3 -2.61 -12.70 -3.16
N LYS A 4 -2.63 -11.53 -3.82
CA LYS A 4 -1.47 -11.06 -4.60
C LYS A 4 -0.55 -10.23 -3.71
N VAL A 5 0.72 -10.17 -4.08
CA VAL A 5 1.72 -9.27 -3.48
C VAL A 5 2.10 -8.23 -4.53
N TRP A 6 1.91 -6.95 -4.20
CA TRP A 6 2.21 -5.82 -5.06
C TRP A 6 3.48 -5.11 -4.59
N PHE A 7 4.36 -4.75 -5.51
CA PHE A 7 5.47 -3.84 -5.23
C PHE A 7 5.19 -2.51 -5.92
N ILE A 8 4.98 -1.45 -5.12
CA ILE A 8 4.53 -0.15 -5.63
C ILE A 8 5.54 0.93 -5.22
N THR A 9 6.12 1.60 -6.22
CA THR A 9 7.01 2.74 -6.00
C THR A 9 6.24 4.06 -6.05
N GLY A 10 6.69 5.06 -5.29
CA GLY A 10 6.04 6.38 -5.28
C GLY A 10 4.65 6.37 -4.65
N SER A 11 4.46 5.59 -3.58
CA SER A 11 3.16 5.36 -2.94
C SER A 11 2.70 6.48 -2.01
N SER A 12 3.49 7.55 -1.84
CA SER A 12 3.15 8.64 -0.92
C SER A 12 1.97 9.50 -1.37
N LYS A 13 1.66 9.53 -2.67
CA LYS A 13 0.54 10.31 -3.24
C LYS A 13 0.22 9.88 -4.67
N GLY A 14 -0.81 10.49 -5.25
CA GLY A 14 -1.17 10.30 -6.65
C GLY A 14 -1.48 8.85 -6.97
N PHE A 15 -1.07 8.39 -8.15
CA PHE A 15 -1.47 7.07 -8.65
C PHE A 15 -0.93 5.90 -7.82
N GLY A 16 0.32 5.98 -7.35
CA GLY A 16 0.91 4.93 -6.51
C GLY A 16 0.11 4.72 -5.22
N ARG A 17 -0.33 5.83 -4.60
CA ARG A 17 -1.19 5.81 -3.42
C ARG A 17 -2.56 5.17 -3.69
N VAL A 18 -3.21 5.57 -4.79
CA VAL A 18 -4.52 5.03 -5.18
C VAL A 18 -4.47 3.51 -5.38
N TRP A 19 -3.40 3.00 -6.00
CA TRP A 19 -3.24 1.55 -6.18
C TRP A 19 -2.93 0.81 -4.89
N ALA A 20 -2.10 1.38 -4.01
CA ALA A 20 -1.82 0.78 -2.72
C ALA A 20 -3.12 0.59 -1.91
N GLU A 21 -3.94 1.64 -1.83
CA GLU A 21 -5.25 1.58 -1.16
C GLU A 21 -6.19 0.55 -1.81
N ALA A 22 -6.29 0.54 -3.14
CA ALA A 22 -7.18 -0.37 -3.85
C ALA A 22 -6.74 -1.84 -3.72
N ALA A 23 -5.44 -2.11 -3.70
CA ALA A 23 -4.90 -3.44 -3.49
C ALA A 23 -5.15 -3.93 -2.05
N LEU A 24 -4.80 -3.10 -1.06
CA LEU A 24 -5.03 -3.41 0.35
C LEU A 24 -6.51 -3.62 0.68
N ALA A 25 -7.40 -2.76 0.14
CA ALA A 25 -8.84 -2.88 0.32
C ALA A 25 -9.43 -4.19 -0.25
N ARG A 26 -8.78 -4.77 -1.26
CA ARG A 26 -9.16 -6.05 -1.86
C ARG A 26 -8.62 -7.26 -1.07
N GLY A 27 -7.77 -7.02 -0.06
CA GLY A 27 -7.12 -8.07 0.74
C GLY A 27 -5.81 -8.60 0.13
N ASP A 28 -5.25 -7.89 -0.84
CA ASP A 28 -3.88 -8.16 -1.31
C ASP A 28 -2.85 -7.56 -0.34
N SER A 29 -1.60 -8.01 -0.42
CA SER A 29 -0.47 -7.42 0.31
C SER A 29 0.31 -6.44 -0.56
N VAL A 30 0.86 -5.39 0.05
CA VAL A 30 1.57 -4.31 -0.66
C VAL A 30 2.90 -3.97 0.00
N ALA A 31 4.00 -4.18 -0.73
CA ALA A 31 5.29 -3.57 -0.45
C ALA A 31 5.33 -2.17 -1.10
N ALA A 32 4.93 -1.14 -0.35
CA ALA A 32 4.87 0.25 -0.80
C ALA A 32 6.16 1.01 -0.48
N THR A 33 6.69 1.78 -1.43
CA THR A 33 7.86 2.64 -1.22
C THR A 33 7.51 4.13 -1.35
N ALA A 34 8.13 4.95 -0.51
CA ALA A 34 8.05 6.40 -0.51
C ALA A 34 9.38 6.99 -0.01
N ARG A 35 9.66 8.26 -0.37
CA ARG A 35 10.83 8.97 0.17
C ARG A 35 10.72 9.22 1.68
N ASP A 36 9.49 9.43 2.14
CA ASP A 36 9.14 9.55 3.55
C ASP A 36 8.10 8.48 3.88
N ALA A 37 8.51 7.48 4.67
CA ALA A 37 7.66 6.37 5.09
C ALA A 37 6.51 6.82 6.00
N GLY A 38 6.65 7.96 6.69
CA GLY A 38 5.59 8.52 7.54
C GLY A 38 4.31 8.82 6.75
N THR A 39 4.44 9.10 5.45
CA THR A 39 3.29 9.29 4.54
C THR A 39 2.45 8.04 4.29
N LEU A 40 2.91 6.86 4.72
CA LEU A 40 2.22 5.59 4.59
C LEU A 40 1.71 5.05 5.94
N ALA A 41 1.93 5.77 7.04
CA ALA A 41 1.60 5.31 8.40
C ALA A 41 0.12 4.99 8.56
N ASP A 42 -0.76 5.75 7.91
CA ASP A 42 -2.20 5.54 7.94
C ASP A 42 -2.64 4.26 7.19
N LEU A 43 -1.89 3.85 6.16
CA LEU A 43 -2.10 2.55 5.52
C LEU A 43 -1.71 1.41 6.47
N VAL A 44 -0.58 1.53 7.16
CA VAL A 44 -0.14 0.52 8.14
C VAL A 44 -1.12 0.42 9.31
N GLU A 45 -1.58 1.54 9.84
CA GLU A 45 -2.59 1.57 10.91
C GLU A 45 -3.89 0.89 10.49
N LYS A 46 -4.33 1.11 9.25
CA LYS A 46 -5.60 0.58 8.74
C LYS A 46 -5.54 -0.87 8.29
N TYR A 47 -4.44 -1.31 7.70
CA TYR A 47 -4.33 -2.61 7.04
C TYR A 47 -3.38 -3.60 7.76
N GLY A 48 -2.60 -3.13 8.72
CA GLY A 48 -1.74 -3.95 9.58
C GLY A 48 -0.58 -4.59 8.82
N ASP A 49 -0.44 -5.90 8.94
CA ASP A 49 0.66 -6.69 8.36
C ASP A 49 0.50 -6.96 6.84
N ARG A 50 -0.38 -6.22 6.15
CA ARG A 50 -0.67 -6.41 4.72
C ARG A 50 -0.08 -5.32 3.85
#